data_AF-A0A0R3L8J5-F1
#
_entry.id   AF-A0A0R3L8J5-F1
#
_cell.length_a   1.000
_cell.length_b   1.000
_cell.length_c   1.000
_cell.angle_alpha   90.00
_cell.angle_beta   90.00
_cell.angle_gamma   90.00
#
_symmetry.space_group_name_H-M   'P 1'
#
loop_
_entity.id
_entity.type
_entity.pdbx_description
1 polymer ?
#
loop_
_entity_poly.entity_id
_entity_poly.type
_entity_poly.pdbx_seq_one_letter_code
_entity_poly.pdbx_strand_id
1 'polypeptide(L)' 'MPTGLFKTPDQSVQVEYDGISIPIPRSTYEKSGYKPDFDKLPLEDEYKAAQEKLRNAPRP' A
#
# COMPACT_ATOMS: atom_id res chain seq x y z
N MET A 1 2.36 11.54 5.39
CA MET A 1 2.26 10.72 4.15
C MET A 1 2.13 9.27 4.58
N PRO A 2 1.37 8.42 3.87
CA PRO A 2 1.35 6.99 4.16
C PRO A 2 2.78 6.45 4.10
N THR A 3 3.17 5.74 5.14
CA THR A 3 4.44 5.01 5.22
C THR A 3 4.43 3.81 4.29
N GLY A 4 3.23 3.27 4.00
CA GLY A 4 3.04 2.12 3.13
C GLY A 4 1.69 2.08 2.44
N LEU A 5 1.64 1.45 1.27
CA LEU A 5 0.42 1.25 0.50
C LEU A 5 0.55 -0.05 -0.30
N PHE A 6 -0.30 -1.04 -0.01
CA PHE A 6 -0.29 -2.34 -0.69
C PHE A 6 -1.68 -2.95 -0.80
N LYS A 7 -1.88 -3.82 -1.79
CA LYS A 7 -3.16 -4.50 -1.98
C LYS A 7 -3.19 -5.85 -1.26
N THR A 8 -4.34 -6.18 -0.69
CA THR A 8 -4.62 -7.51 -0.16
C THR A 8 -5.31 -8.37 -1.23
N PRO A 9 -5.21 -9.71 -1.13
CA PRO A 9 -5.93 -10.62 -2.03
C PRO A 9 -7.45 -10.43 -2.00
N ASP A 10 -7.98 -9.81 -0.94
CA ASP A 10 -9.40 -9.46 -0.78
C ASP A 10 -9.81 -8.19 -1.56
N GLN A 11 -8.99 -7.74 -2.52
CA GLN A 11 -9.22 -6.51 -3.31
C GLN A 11 -9.33 -5.21 -2.49
N SER A 12 -8.89 -5.25 -1.23
CA SER A 12 -8.79 -4.08 -0.36
C SER A 12 -7.35 -3.55 -0.36
N VAL A 13 -7.16 -2.26 -0.11
CA VAL A 13 -5.82 -1.67 0.00
C VAL A 13 -5.52 -1.41 1.46
N GLN A 14 -4.45 -1.99 1.96
CA GLN A 14 -3.92 -1.63 3.27
C GLN A 14 -3.03 -0.39 3.12
N VAL A 15 -3.40 0.64 3.85
CA VAL A 15 -2.60 1.85 3.97
C VAL A 15 -1.94 1.84 5.34
N GLU A 16 -0.63 1.87 5.36
CA GLU A 16 0.15 1.87 6.59
C GLU A 16 0.55 3.31 6.95
N TYR A 17 0.14 3.77 8.13
CA TYR A 17 0.45 5.08 8.68
C TYR A 17 1.12 4.90 10.04
N ASP A 18 2.41 5.20 10.15
CA ASP A 18 3.14 5.25 11.43
C ASP A 18 2.98 3.97 12.28
N GLY A 19 2.95 2.81 11.61
CA GLY A 19 2.73 1.49 12.25
C GLY A 19 1.27 1.05 12.38
N ILE A 20 0.32 1.86 11.90
CA ILE A 20 -1.11 1.54 11.86
C ILE A 20 -1.52 1.16 10.44
N SER A 21 -1.90 -0.09 10.23
CA SER A 21 -2.41 -0.57 8.94
C SER A 21 -3.94 -0.43 8.90
N ILE A 22 -4.43 0.42 8.00
CA ILE A 22 -5.85 0.65 7.78
C ILE A 22 -6.27 -0.05 6.48
N PRO A 23 -7.09 -1.11 6.55
CA PRO A 23 -7.65 -1.71 5.35
C PRO A 23 -8.75 -0.80 4.80
N ILE A 24 -8.51 -0.25 3.62
CA ILE A 24 -9.47 0.57 2.89
C ILE A 24 -10.06 -0.27 1.74
N PRO A 25 -11.36 -0.59 1.79
CA PRO A 25 -12.00 -1.33 0.72
C PRO A 25 -12.09 -0.47 -0.54
N ARG A 26 -12.05 -1.14 -1.70
CA ARG A 26 -12.12 -0.48 -3.01
C ARG A 26 -13.32 0.47 -3.15
N SER A 27 -14.47 0.13 -2.57
CA SER A 27 -15.67 0.98 -2.57
C SER A 27 -15.44 2.36 -1.95
N THR A 28 -14.55 2.50 -0.96
CA THR A 28 -14.23 3.79 -0.33
C THR A 28 -13.43 4.68 -1.28
N TYR A 29 -12.51 4.08 -2.04
CA TYR A 29 -11.74 4.76 -3.09
C TYR A 29 -12.63 5.20 -4.24
N GLU A 30 -13.54 4.33 -4.70
CA GLU A 30 -14.53 4.68 -5.73
C GLU A 30 -15.45 5.82 -5.29
N LYS A 31 -15.89 5.83 -4.03
CA LYS A 31 -16.70 6.94 -3.46
C LYS A 31 -15.93 8.24 -3.33
N SER A 32 -14.64 8.19 -3.00
CA SER A 32 -13.79 9.39 -2.89
C SER A 32 -13.37 9.95 -4.25
N GLY A 33 -13.68 9.26 -5.36
CA GLY A 33 -13.17 9.60 -6.70
C GLY A 33 -11.68 9.34 -6.87
N TYR A 34 -11.00 8.88 -5.81
CA TYR A 34 -9.59 8.55 -5.81
C TYR A 34 -9.47 7.08 -6.15
N LYS A 35 -9.16 6.75 -7.41
CA LYS A 35 -8.81 5.38 -7.82
C LYS A 35 -7.29 5.23 -7.66
N PRO A 36 -6.77 4.70 -6.54
CA PRO A 36 -5.38 4.31 -6.52
C PRO A 36 -5.19 3.27 -7.62
N ASP A 37 -4.03 3.27 -8.27
CA ASP A 37 -3.68 2.23 -9.23
C ASP A 37 -3.53 0.90 -8.48
N PHE A 38 -4.64 0.21 -8.18
CA PHE A 38 -4.64 -1.12 -7.58
C PHE A 38 -3.80 -2.10 -8.42
N ASP A 39 -3.74 -1.89 -9.73
CA ASP A 39 -2.87 -2.65 -10.63
C ASP A 39 -1.39 -2.39 -10.37
N LYS A 40 -1.00 -1.14 -10.09
CA LYS A 40 0.38 -0.78 -9.76
C LYS A 40 0.71 -0.99 -8.28
N LEU A 41 -0.28 -1.32 -7.45
CA LEU A 41 -0.03 -1.58 -6.05
C LEU A 41 0.61 -2.96 -5.88
N PRO A 42 1.75 -3.04 -5.19
CA PRO A 42 2.36 -4.31 -4.83
C PRO A 42 1.43 -5.07 -3.87
N LEU A 43 1.51 -6.40 -3.93
CA LEU A 43 0.95 -7.27 -2.88
C LEU A 43 1.70 -7.06 -1.55
N GLU A 44 1.14 -7.51 -0.43
CA GLU A 44 1.81 -7.44 0.89
C GLU A 44 3.26 -7.98 0.84
N ASP A 45 3.46 -9.13 0.19
CA ASP A 45 4.78 -9.75 0.01
C ASP A 45 5.74 -8.86 -0.80
N GLU A 46 5.27 -8.34 -1.94
CA GLU A 46 6.06 -7.43 -2.77
C GLU A 46 6.32 -6.10 -2.06
N TYR A 47 5.37 -5.61 -1.27
CA TYR A 47 5.50 -4.39 -0.49
C TYR A 47 6.55 -4.54 0.59
N LYS A 48 6.51 -5.64 1.37
CA LYS A 48 7.55 -5.95 2.36
C LYS A 48 8.92 -6.10 1.70
N ALA A 49 9.00 -6.81 0.58
CA ALA A 49 10.24 -6.98 -0.18
C ALA A 49 10.76 -5.65 -0.76
N ALA A 50 9.88 -4.80 -1.26
CA ALA A 50 10.21 -3.48 -1.78
C ALA A 50 10.63 -2.52 -0.65
N GLN A 51 9.95 -2.56 0.49
CA GLN A 51 10.27 -1.76 1.66
C GLN A 51 11.63 -2.18 2.26
N GLU A 52 11.91 -3.48 2.33
CA GLU A 52 13.22 -3.99 2.75
C GLU A 52 14.32 -3.56 1.78
N LYS A 53 14.08 -3.64 0.47
CA LYS A 53 15.00 -3.11 -0.55
C LYS A 53 15.20 -1.60 -0.44
N LEU A 54 14.14 -0.83 -0.18
CA LEU A 54 14.21 0.62 0.04
C LEU A 54 14.98 0.97 1.31
N ARG A 55 14.82 0.17 2.36
CA ARG A 55 15.49 0.36 3.64
C ARG A 55 16.97 -0.03 3.59
N ASN A 56 17.31 -1.04 2.78
CA ASN A 56 18.69 -1.44 2.48
C ASN A 56 19.32 -0.63 1.34
N ALA A 57 18.54 0.11 0.55
CA ALA A 57 19.10 0.99 -0.46
C ALA A 57 19.91 2.08 0.26
N PRO A 58 21.22 2.20 -0.01
CA PRO A 58 22.01 3.28 0.56
C PRO A 58 21.41 4.59 0.06
N ARG A 59 20.89 5.40 0.99
CA ARG A 59 20.47 6.76 0.65
C ARG A 59 21.75 7.51 0.20
N PRO A 60 21.77 8.07 -1.01
CA PRO A 60 22.92 8.82 -1.52
C PRO A 60 23.18 10.10 -0.71
#